data_AF-A0A2M9L6X0-F1
#
_entry.id   AF-A0A2M9L6X0-F1
#
_cell.length_a   1.000
_cell.length_b   1.000
_cell.length_c   1.000
_cell.angle_alpha   90.00
_cell.angle_beta   90.00
_cell.angle_gamma   90.00
#
_symmetry.space_group_name_H-M   'P 1'
#
loop_
_entity.id
_entity.type
_entity.pdbx_description
1 polymer ?
#
loop_
_entity_poly.entity_id
_entity_poly.type
_entity_poly.pdbx_seq_one_letter_code
_entity_poly.pdbx_strand_id
1 'polypeptide(L)'
;MIFISRRARGNRGRHGVFGRTRNDGDRPGRRHRPARGRPGGHRAGGRRRGGRLPDGDAQPGRGAADRPGGRPLGPGHRTGGRRPGLLRGGVRTDAGAEIRPADQRAGGGVRGGQPGGATGLVPPGRPPRRVTAQDAPAAALWLAGSDDEFLGSGFHLGAGRVVSCAHVVAGQPVVTVRHSGTPYPARVVLLAPPERPPGSAVHPPPDLAVLAVPGLADAPAVRLAERDIAYGTDVLVHGYAVNAVTREVGPESTRLTVAGPSGIGLRGEQGWIPRGLSGSMAVDGNGRVVGMVKATADHRNPVGGWLTPLSELLPLLGGPPSAPEPQVTALSCARLLAEVALLEDPAVRLELVQSVNEQLGPDARIKVPYHGHAYLHLRGIAAACLNHSDPATALPALLNGALALCGPHRALAELGRLLHIDPEG
;
A
#
# COMPACT_ATOMS: atom_id res chain seq x y z
N MET A 1 47.69 17.71 -27.43
CA MET A 1 46.88 18.70 -26.66
C MET A 1 46.48 18.06 -25.35
N ILE A 2 47.07 18.55 -24.25
CA ILE A 2 46.89 18.09 -22.88
C ILE A 2 46.25 19.26 -22.14
N PHE A 3 45.21 19.03 -21.34
CA PHE A 3 44.88 19.94 -20.25
C PHE A 3 44.59 19.18 -18.97
N ILE A 4 45.56 19.32 -18.06
CA ILE A 4 45.52 18.99 -16.64
C ILE A 4 44.88 20.21 -15.93
N SER A 5 43.96 20.01 -15.00
CA SER A 5 43.52 21.08 -14.09
C SER A 5 43.68 20.69 -12.62
N ARG A 6 44.09 21.70 -11.85
CA ARG A 6 44.88 21.65 -10.62
C ARG A 6 44.03 21.47 -9.36
N ARG A 7 44.54 20.69 -8.40
CA ARG A 7 44.21 20.79 -6.98
C ARG A 7 44.99 21.96 -6.36
N ALA A 8 44.29 22.87 -5.68
CA ALA A 8 44.89 23.85 -4.79
C ALA A 8 44.72 23.41 -3.32
N ARG A 9 45.79 23.58 -2.54
CA ARG A 9 45.86 23.47 -1.07
C ARG A 9 45.87 24.88 -0.46
N GLY A 10 45.46 24.97 0.81
CA GLY A 10 45.70 26.09 1.74
C GLY A 10 44.39 26.78 2.14
N ASN A 11 44.11 27.13 3.39
CA ASN A 11 44.99 27.46 4.52
C ASN A 11 44.22 27.38 5.86
N ARG A 12 44.99 27.39 6.96
CA ARG A 12 44.64 27.21 8.38
C ARG A 12 44.01 28.47 9.02
N GLY A 13 43.30 28.25 10.13
CA GLY A 13 43.11 29.22 11.24
C GLY A 13 41.94 28.81 12.14
N ARG A 14 42.14 28.15 13.29
CA ARG A 14 42.52 28.63 14.63
C ARG A 14 41.34 29.09 15.53
N HIS A 15 41.24 28.40 16.67
CA HIS A 15 40.73 28.79 17.99
C HIS A 15 39.22 28.90 18.27
N GLY A 16 38.77 28.08 19.24
CA GLY A 16 37.49 28.20 19.94
C GLY A 16 37.43 27.19 21.08
N VAL A 17 37.97 27.58 22.23
CA VAL A 17 38.03 26.82 23.49
C VAL A 17 36.61 26.62 24.03
N PHE A 18 36.14 25.36 24.14
CA PHE A 18 34.90 25.06 24.87
C PHE A 18 35.20 24.87 26.36
N GLY A 19 34.77 25.86 27.13
CA GLY A 19 34.79 25.85 28.58
C GLY A 19 33.83 24.82 29.17
N ARG A 20 34.32 24.14 30.20
CA ARG A 20 33.53 23.38 31.17
C ARG A 20 32.60 24.33 31.92
N THR A 21 31.32 24.01 32.00
CA THR A 21 30.46 24.46 33.11
C THR A 21 29.92 23.27 33.85
N ARG A 22 30.10 23.34 35.17
CA ARG A 22 29.75 22.35 36.18
C ARG A 22 28.24 22.36 36.43
N ASN A 23 27.77 21.18 36.78
CA ASN A 23 26.56 20.93 37.55
C ASN A 23 26.53 21.78 38.83
N ASP A 24 25.41 22.43 39.07
CA ASP A 24 24.72 22.63 40.35
C ASP A 24 23.27 22.92 39.91
N GLY A 25 22.20 22.24 40.33
CA GLY A 25 21.98 21.58 41.60
C GLY A 25 20.77 22.26 42.24
N ASP A 26 19.56 22.09 41.68
CA ASP A 26 18.34 22.51 42.36
C ASP A 26 17.16 21.57 42.09
N ARG A 27 16.69 20.94 43.17
CA ARG A 27 15.54 20.05 43.25
C ARG A 27 14.31 20.85 43.64
N PRO A 28 13.12 20.51 43.12
CA PRO A 28 11.88 20.72 43.86
C PRO A 28 11.16 19.41 44.20
N GLY A 29 10.97 19.20 45.51
CA GLY A 29 9.70 18.81 46.11
C GLY A 29 9.04 17.49 45.68
N ARG A 30 9.46 16.37 46.27
CA ARG A 30 8.62 15.17 46.41
C ARG A 30 7.51 15.45 47.43
N ARG A 31 6.26 15.58 46.97
CA ARG A 31 5.07 15.51 47.84
C ARG A 31 4.64 14.05 48.04
N HIS A 32 4.58 13.66 49.30
CA HIS A 32 4.01 12.40 49.78
C HIS A 32 2.52 12.29 49.41
N ARG A 33 2.12 11.15 48.83
CA ARG A 33 0.72 10.68 48.82
C ARG A 33 0.57 9.61 49.90
N PRO A 34 -0.43 9.69 50.79
CA PRO A 34 -0.73 8.60 51.72
C PRO A 34 -1.61 7.55 51.04
N ALA A 35 -1.30 6.29 51.33
CA ALA A 35 -2.10 5.12 51.01
C ALA A 35 -3.25 4.95 52.03
N ARG A 36 -4.45 4.73 51.50
CA ARG A 36 -5.62 4.10 52.15
C ARG A 36 -6.34 3.39 50.99
N GLY A 37 -6.78 2.14 51.01
CA GLY A 37 -7.02 1.14 52.03
C GLY A 37 -8.15 0.29 51.43
N ARG A 38 -7.93 -1.00 51.17
CA ARG A 38 -9.00 -1.94 50.77
C ARG A 38 -9.01 -3.09 51.77
N PRO A 39 -10.18 -3.43 52.35
CA PRO A 39 -10.26 -4.49 53.34
C PRO A 39 -10.36 -5.88 52.69
N GLY A 40 -9.98 -6.87 53.49
CA GLY A 40 -9.85 -8.27 53.14
C GLY A 40 -11.15 -9.03 52.87
N GLY A 41 -10.97 -10.30 52.52
CA GLY A 41 -12.03 -11.30 52.50
C GLY A 41 -11.61 -12.62 51.85
N HIS A 42 -11.06 -13.52 52.67
CA HIS A 42 -11.31 -14.98 52.75
C HIS A 42 -11.39 -15.86 51.48
N ARG A 43 -11.09 -17.16 51.48
CA ARG A 43 -10.29 -18.15 52.25
C ARG A 43 -10.40 -19.44 51.39
N ALA A 44 -9.57 -20.43 51.71
CA ALA A 44 -9.60 -21.85 51.29
C ALA A 44 -9.05 -22.14 49.87
N GLY A 45 -8.30 -23.21 49.61
CA GLY A 45 -7.89 -24.36 50.41
C GLY A 45 -7.46 -25.49 49.45
N GLY A 46 -6.55 -26.37 49.89
CA GLY A 46 -6.28 -27.68 49.27
C GLY A 46 -5.01 -27.73 48.38
N ARG A 47 -3.87 -28.23 48.87
CA ARG A 47 -3.45 -29.65 48.92
C ARG A 47 -3.54 -30.39 47.57
N ARG A 48 -2.39 -30.67 46.92
CA ARG A 48 -1.74 -32.02 46.82
C ARG A 48 -0.77 -32.15 45.62
N ARG A 49 0.32 -32.89 45.90
CA ARG A 49 1.13 -33.77 45.02
C ARG A 49 1.97 -33.05 43.95
N GLY A 50 3.29 -33.22 43.85
CA GLY A 50 4.10 -34.41 44.13
C GLY A 50 4.31 -35.16 42.82
N GLY A 51 5.40 -34.85 42.11
CA GLY A 51 5.77 -35.50 40.86
C GLY A 51 7.20 -35.13 40.47
N ARG A 52 8.14 -35.99 40.87
CA ARG A 52 9.54 -35.99 40.42
C ARG A 52 9.59 -36.26 38.91
N LEU A 53 10.40 -35.49 38.19
CA LEU A 53 10.91 -35.87 36.87
C LEU A 53 12.27 -36.54 37.07
N PRO A 54 12.58 -37.67 36.41
CA PRO A 54 13.93 -38.22 36.41
C PRO A 54 14.78 -37.58 35.30
N ASP A 55 16.02 -37.30 35.68
CA ASP A 55 17.15 -37.03 34.81
C ASP A 55 17.41 -38.21 33.87
N GLY A 56 17.67 -37.90 32.61
CA GLY A 56 18.07 -38.84 31.58
C GLY A 56 19.36 -38.40 30.92
N ASP A 57 20.48 -38.80 31.53
CA ASP A 57 21.81 -38.82 30.91
C ASP A 57 21.85 -39.86 29.78
N ALA A 58 22.34 -39.46 28.60
CA ALA A 58 22.90 -40.39 27.62
C ALA A 58 24.03 -39.71 26.84
N GLN A 59 25.23 -40.21 27.10
CA GLN A 59 26.50 -39.87 26.47
C GLN A 59 26.67 -40.48 25.04
N PRO A 60 27.71 -40.08 24.28
CA PRO A 60 27.78 -40.20 22.83
C PRO A 60 28.52 -41.45 22.32
N GLY A 61 28.04 -42.02 21.23
CA GLY A 61 28.71 -43.09 20.49
C GLY A 61 29.55 -42.54 19.32
N ARG A 62 30.87 -42.68 19.44
CA ARG A 62 31.85 -42.56 18.34
C ARG A 62 31.80 -43.80 17.44
N GLY A 63 32.06 -43.62 16.15
CA GLY A 63 32.38 -44.71 15.22
C GLY A 63 32.85 -44.16 13.88
N ALA A 64 34.16 -44.25 13.62
CA ALA A 64 34.86 -43.77 12.44
C ALA A 64 35.28 -44.94 11.53
N ALA A 65 35.51 -44.61 10.24
CA ALA A 65 36.26 -45.36 9.21
C ALA A 65 35.67 -46.74 8.81
N ASP A 66 35.67 -47.18 7.56
CA ASP A 66 36.76 -47.15 6.59
C ASP A 66 36.28 -47.33 5.13
N ARG A 67 37.19 -47.04 4.20
CA ARG A 67 37.08 -46.86 2.72
C ARG A 67 36.87 -48.18 1.90
N PRO A 68 37.29 -48.29 0.60
CA PRO A 68 36.85 -47.67 -0.67
C PRO A 68 36.58 -48.71 -1.81
N GLY A 69 36.09 -48.25 -2.97
CA GLY A 69 36.17 -48.96 -4.27
C GLY A 69 35.16 -48.36 -5.25
N GLY A 70 35.51 -47.75 -6.39
CA GLY A 70 36.27 -48.30 -7.52
C GLY A 70 35.34 -48.27 -8.75
N ARG A 71 35.26 -47.15 -9.47
CA ARG A 71 35.73 -46.92 -10.86
C ARG A 71 34.75 -47.31 -12.01
N PRO A 72 34.90 -46.70 -13.21
CA PRO A 72 33.79 -46.35 -14.13
C PRO A 72 33.90 -46.96 -15.53
N LEU A 73 32.79 -47.07 -16.28
CA LEU A 73 32.67 -47.24 -17.75
C LEU A 73 31.20 -46.90 -18.09
N GLY A 74 30.76 -46.21 -19.15
CA GLY A 74 31.29 -45.62 -20.38
C GLY A 74 30.07 -45.08 -21.20
N PRO A 75 30.27 -44.31 -22.28
CA PRO A 75 29.19 -43.59 -22.96
C PRO A 75 28.56 -44.40 -24.11
N GLY A 76 27.23 -44.35 -24.22
CA GLY A 76 26.48 -44.96 -25.32
C GLY A 76 26.10 -43.95 -26.41
N HIS A 77 26.85 -43.96 -27.50
CA HIS A 77 26.44 -43.39 -28.78
C HIS A 77 25.22 -44.15 -29.34
N ARG A 78 24.18 -43.42 -29.78
CA ARG A 78 23.29 -43.88 -30.85
C ARG A 78 23.18 -42.81 -31.92
N THR A 79 23.69 -43.16 -33.08
CA THR A 79 23.57 -42.49 -34.38
C THR A 79 22.45 -43.16 -35.18
N GLY A 80 21.79 -42.37 -36.03
CA GLY A 80 20.82 -42.81 -37.04
C GLY A 80 19.58 -41.91 -36.99
N GLY A 81 19.19 -41.14 -38.01
CA GLY A 81 19.62 -41.06 -39.39
C GLY A 81 18.38 -40.91 -40.28
N ARG A 82 18.40 -39.89 -41.17
CA ARG A 82 17.52 -39.66 -42.33
C ARG A 82 16.10 -39.14 -42.03
N ARG A 83 15.46 -38.26 -42.81
CA ARG A 83 15.79 -37.33 -43.93
C ARG A 83 14.54 -36.41 -44.11
N PRO A 84 14.64 -35.29 -44.86
CA PRO A 84 13.62 -34.24 -44.90
C PRO A 84 12.59 -34.45 -46.03
N GLY A 85 11.35 -34.03 -45.78
CA GLY A 85 10.29 -33.88 -46.77
C GLY A 85 9.93 -32.40 -46.94
N LEU A 86 10.52 -31.77 -47.96
CA LEU A 86 10.06 -30.53 -48.59
C LEU A 86 9.06 -30.91 -49.69
N LEU A 87 7.98 -30.13 -49.83
CA LEU A 87 7.28 -29.73 -51.06
C LEU A 87 5.87 -29.23 -50.66
N ARG A 88 5.65 -27.92 -50.70
CA ARG A 88 5.00 -27.16 -51.78
C ARG A 88 3.48 -27.35 -51.87
N GLY A 89 2.79 -26.21 -51.77
CA GLY A 89 1.72 -25.88 -52.71
C GLY A 89 0.41 -25.45 -52.07
N GLY A 90 -0.10 -24.29 -52.48
CA GLY A 90 -1.55 -24.07 -52.54
C GLY A 90 -2.08 -22.81 -51.88
N VAL A 91 -1.70 -21.64 -52.42
CA VAL A 91 -2.56 -20.46 -52.37
C VAL A 91 -3.84 -20.78 -53.15
N ARG A 92 -5.01 -20.63 -52.53
CA ARG A 92 -6.27 -20.34 -53.22
C ARG A 92 -7.01 -19.24 -52.49
N THR A 93 -7.09 -18.12 -53.18
CA THR A 93 -7.98 -16.98 -52.98
C THR A 93 -9.31 -17.28 -53.68
N ASP A 94 -10.42 -17.19 -52.96
CA ASP A 94 -11.76 -16.91 -53.50
C ASP A 94 -12.29 -15.77 -52.61
N ALA A 95 -12.44 -14.51 -53.03
CA ALA A 95 -13.23 -13.94 -54.11
C ALA A 95 -14.75 -14.12 -53.93
N GLY A 96 -15.40 -13.03 -53.53
CA GLY A 96 -16.71 -12.66 -54.09
C GLY A 96 -17.95 -13.00 -53.28
N ALA A 97 -18.41 -12.05 -52.47
CA ALA A 97 -19.85 -11.81 -52.33
C ALA A 97 -20.08 -10.30 -52.15
N GLU A 98 -20.20 -9.61 -53.29
CA GLU A 98 -20.87 -8.31 -53.39
C GLU A 98 -22.31 -8.45 -52.86
N ILE A 99 -22.68 -7.60 -51.91
CA ILE A 99 -24.08 -7.26 -51.66
C ILE A 99 -24.26 -5.83 -52.13
N ARG A 100 -24.94 -5.68 -53.28
CA ARG A 100 -25.43 -4.40 -53.79
C ARG A 100 -26.83 -4.09 -53.24
N PRO A 101 -27.22 -2.80 -53.26
CA PRO A 101 -28.33 -2.28 -52.48
C PRO A 101 -29.65 -2.18 -53.28
N ALA A 102 -30.76 -2.35 -52.57
CA ALA A 102 -32.12 -1.94 -52.91
C ALA A 102 -32.88 -1.91 -51.56
N ASP A 103 -33.81 -1.02 -51.23
CA ASP A 103 -34.58 -0.10 -52.03
C ASP A 103 -35.11 1.02 -51.12
N GLN A 104 -35.26 2.20 -51.70
CA GLN A 104 -35.98 3.33 -51.11
C GLN A 104 -37.49 3.04 -51.11
N ARG A 105 -38.16 3.28 -49.97
CA ARG A 105 -39.56 3.76 -49.99
C ARG A 105 -39.80 4.82 -48.92
N ALA A 106 -40.48 5.86 -49.39
CA ALA A 106 -40.89 7.06 -48.71
C ALA A 106 -42.16 6.88 -47.86
N GLY A 107 -42.36 7.83 -46.95
CA GLY A 107 -43.55 8.01 -46.11
C GLY A 107 -43.11 8.19 -44.66
N GLY A 108 -43.07 9.38 -44.06
CA GLY A 108 -44.10 10.40 -44.02
C GLY A 108 -44.59 10.48 -42.58
N GLY A 109 -44.25 11.53 -41.83
CA GLY A 109 -44.68 11.66 -40.44
C GLY A 109 -43.87 12.66 -39.61
N VAL A 110 -44.14 13.94 -39.83
CA VAL A 110 -43.71 15.05 -38.97
C VAL A 110 -44.38 14.92 -37.59
N ARG A 111 -43.58 14.77 -36.53
CA ARG A 111 -43.94 15.25 -35.18
C ARG A 111 -42.68 15.77 -34.49
N GLY A 112 -42.68 17.08 -34.21
CA GLY A 112 -41.63 17.74 -33.44
C GLY A 112 -41.62 17.22 -32.00
N GLY A 113 -40.47 16.72 -31.57
CA GLY A 113 -40.14 16.43 -30.18
C GLY A 113 -38.80 17.09 -29.87
N GLN A 114 -38.77 17.95 -28.85
CA GLN A 114 -37.60 18.67 -28.36
C GLN A 114 -36.41 17.73 -28.07
N PRO A 115 -35.18 18.06 -28.50
CA PRO A 115 -33.98 17.39 -27.99
C PRO A 115 -33.53 18.09 -26.70
N GLY A 116 -34.13 17.71 -25.57
CA GLY A 116 -33.65 18.03 -24.23
C GLY A 116 -32.73 16.94 -23.69
N GLY A 117 -31.62 16.67 -24.40
CA GLY A 117 -30.62 15.71 -23.97
C GLY A 117 -29.77 16.29 -22.85
N ALA A 118 -30.21 16.14 -21.60
CA ALA A 118 -29.36 16.34 -20.44
C ALA A 118 -28.25 15.29 -20.48
N THR A 119 -27.05 15.71 -20.89
CA THR A 119 -25.81 14.99 -20.65
C THR A 119 -25.68 14.81 -19.14
N GLY A 120 -26.07 13.64 -18.65
CA GLY A 120 -25.87 13.24 -17.27
C GLY A 120 -24.38 13.30 -16.96
N LEU A 121 -23.95 14.39 -16.33
CA LEU A 121 -22.64 14.52 -15.73
C LEU A 121 -22.49 13.36 -14.75
N VAL A 122 -21.64 12.40 -15.11
CA VAL A 122 -21.20 11.35 -14.19
C VAL A 122 -20.64 12.07 -12.97
N PRO A 123 -21.21 11.89 -11.76
CA PRO A 123 -20.71 12.57 -10.59
C PRO A 123 -19.23 12.21 -10.40
N PRO A 124 -18.37 13.18 -10.05
CA PRO A 124 -16.96 12.91 -9.83
C PRO A 124 -16.82 11.78 -8.81
N GLY A 125 -16.08 10.72 -9.19
CA GLY A 125 -15.86 9.55 -8.36
C GLY A 125 -15.40 9.96 -6.97
N ARG A 126 -16.03 9.37 -5.94
CA ARG A 126 -15.70 9.68 -4.55
C ARG A 126 -14.23 9.33 -4.31
N PRO A 127 -13.41 10.22 -3.73
CA PRO A 127 -12.00 9.90 -3.49
C PRO A 127 -11.92 8.65 -2.59
N PRO A 128 -11.02 7.69 -2.91
CA PRO A 128 -10.91 6.46 -2.15
C PRO A 128 -10.57 6.77 -0.68
N ARG A 129 -11.30 6.12 0.23
CA ARG A 129 -11.11 6.26 1.68
C ARG A 129 -9.65 5.90 2.03
N ARG A 130 -8.96 6.76 2.78
CA ARG A 130 -7.62 6.45 3.29
C ARG A 130 -7.72 5.27 4.25
N VAL A 131 -6.90 4.25 3.97
CA VAL A 131 -6.81 2.99 4.69
C VAL A 131 -5.77 3.11 5.80
N THR A 132 -6.13 2.75 7.03
CA THR A 132 -5.20 2.54 8.16
C THR A 132 -4.68 1.10 8.16
N ALA A 133 -3.71 0.75 9.02
CA ALA A 133 -3.27 -0.64 9.21
C ALA A 133 -4.43 -1.60 9.54
N GLN A 134 -5.50 -1.11 10.18
CA GLN A 134 -6.72 -1.88 10.48
C GLN A 134 -7.63 -2.06 9.26
N ASP A 135 -7.55 -1.15 8.28
CA ASP A 135 -8.36 -1.20 7.07
C ASP A 135 -7.67 -1.96 5.94
N ALA A 136 -6.34 -2.18 6.01
CA ALA A 136 -5.59 -2.89 4.97
C ALA A 136 -6.23 -4.24 4.59
N PRO A 137 -6.73 -5.06 5.54
CA PRO A 137 -7.49 -6.26 5.24
C PRO A 137 -8.63 -6.09 4.22
N ALA A 138 -9.29 -4.93 4.20
CA ALA A 138 -10.40 -4.67 3.28
C ALA A 138 -9.97 -4.55 1.81
N ALA A 139 -8.66 -4.42 1.51
CA ALA A 139 -8.14 -4.40 0.16
C ALA A 139 -7.65 -5.78 -0.34
N ALA A 140 -7.69 -6.82 0.50
CA ALA A 140 -7.34 -8.17 0.08
C ALA A 140 -8.40 -8.77 -0.83
N LEU A 141 -7.94 -9.56 -1.78
CA LEU A 141 -8.73 -10.12 -2.86
C LEU A 141 -8.48 -11.61 -3.00
N TRP A 142 -9.55 -12.34 -3.28
CA TRP A 142 -9.53 -13.76 -3.63
C TRP A 142 -9.53 -13.88 -5.15
N LEU A 143 -8.58 -14.62 -5.71
CA LEU A 143 -8.47 -14.83 -7.16
C LEU A 143 -8.87 -16.25 -7.52
N ALA A 144 -9.68 -16.39 -8.57
CA ALA A 144 -10.08 -17.67 -9.11
C ALA A 144 -10.01 -17.73 -10.62
N GLY A 145 -9.85 -18.95 -11.13
CA GLY A 145 -9.84 -19.21 -12.57
C GLY A 145 -11.24 -19.32 -13.16
N SER A 146 -11.31 -19.92 -14.34
CA SER A 146 -12.55 -20.04 -15.12
C SER A 146 -13.59 -20.93 -14.47
N ASP A 147 -13.17 -21.90 -13.65
CA ASP A 147 -14.04 -22.88 -13.00
C ASP A 147 -14.37 -22.49 -11.55
N ASP A 148 -14.19 -21.20 -11.21
CA ASP A 148 -14.29 -20.65 -9.85
C ASP A 148 -13.33 -21.32 -8.85
N GLU A 149 -12.26 -21.94 -9.35
CA GLU A 149 -11.24 -22.59 -8.54
C GLU A 149 -10.28 -21.56 -7.95
N PHE A 150 -10.04 -21.64 -6.64
CA PHE A 150 -9.15 -20.70 -5.96
C PHE A 150 -7.69 -20.87 -6.41
N LEU A 151 -7.12 -19.78 -6.94
CA LEU A 151 -5.75 -19.72 -7.44
C LEU A 151 -4.78 -19.14 -6.40
N GLY A 152 -5.21 -18.11 -5.67
CA GLY A 152 -4.37 -17.39 -4.72
C GLY A 152 -4.93 -16.03 -4.34
N SER A 153 -4.08 -15.20 -3.77
CA SER A 153 -4.45 -13.89 -3.23
C SER A 153 -4.01 -12.75 -4.13
N GLY A 154 -4.59 -11.57 -3.90
CA GLY A 154 -4.13 -10.31 -4.46
C GLY A 154 -4.55 -9.15 -3.57
N PHE A 155 -4.17 -7.93 -3.95
CA PHE A 155 -4.61 -6.72 -3.26
C PHE A 155 -4.88 -5.57 -4.23
N HIS A 156 -5.84 -4.73 -3.85
CA HIS A 156 -6.27 -3.58 -4.65
C HIS A 156 -5.42 -2.33 -4.36
N LEU A 157 -4.88 -1.70 -5.42
CA LEU A 157 -4.09 -0.47 -5.37
C LEU A 157 -4.88 0.81 -5.66
N GLY A 158 -6.18 0.70 -5.95
CA GLY A 158 -7.02 1.82 -6.38
C GLY A 158 -7.23 1.86 -7.89
N ALA A 159 -8.26 2.58 -8.33
CA ALA A 159 -8.63 2.74 -9.74
C ALA A 159 -8.81 1.40 -10.49
N GLY A 160 -9.25 0.36 -9.78
CA GLY A 160 -9.46 -0.97 -10.35
C GLY A 160 -8.15 -1.70 -10.67
N ARG A 161 -7.01 -1.29 -10.12
CA ARG A 161 -5.73 -1.96 -10.33
C ARG A 161 -5.46 -2.97 -9.21
N VAL A 162 -5.26 -4.24 -9.58
CA VAL A 162 -4.98 -5.33 -8.64
C VAL A 162 -3.58 -5.87 -8.86
N VAL A 163 -2.90 -6.22 -7.78
CA VAL A 163 -1.59 -6.87 -7.78
C VAL A 163 -1.70 -8.27 -7.20
N SER A 164 -1.00 -9.23 -7.83
CA SER A 164 -0.85 -10.60 -7.35
C SER A 164 0.49 -11.17 -7.86
N CYS A 165 0.78 -12.43 -7.55
CA CYS A 165 1.91 -13.13 -8.13
C CYS A 165 1.66 -13.54 -9.59
N ALA A 166 2.70 -13.50 -10.41
CA ALA A 166 2.63 -13.98 -11.79
C ALA A 166 2.21 -15.46 -11.85
N HIS A 167 2.78 -16.28 -10.97
CA HIS A 167 2.45 -17.71 -10.93
C HIS A 167 1.02 -18.02 -10.50
N VAL A 168 0.31 -17.09 -9.84
CA VAL A 168 -1.09 -17.28 -9.42
C VAL A 168 -2.01 -17.25 -10.64
N VAL A 169 -1.69 -16.42 -11.64
CA VAL A 169 -2.53 -16.21 -12.84
C VAL A 169 -1.89 -16.72 -14.12
N ALA A 170 -0.80 -17.48 -14.01
CA ALA A 170 -0.04 -17.95 -15.16
C ALA A 170 -0.92 -18.77 -16.12
N GLY A 171 -0.87 -18.42 -17.41
CA GLY A 171 -1.67 -19.05 -18.46
C GLY A 171 -3.14 -18.59 -18.52
N GLN A 172 -3.58 -17.67 -17.65
CA GLN A 172 -4.95 -17.19 -17.58
C GLN A 172 -5.03 -15.70 -17.93
N PRO A 173 -5.45 -15.31 -19.16
CA PRO A 173 -5.52 -13.90 -19.55
C PRO A 173 -6.65 -13.15 -18.83
N VAL A 174 -7.65 -13.88 -18.34
CA VAL A 174 -8.80 -13.39 -17.58
C VAL A 174 -9.00 -14.31 -16.38
N VAL A 175 -9.20 -13.71 -15.21
CA VAL A 175 -9.52 -14.39 -13.95
C VAL A 175 -10.70 -13.70 -13.28
N THR A 176 -11.27 -14.33 -12.26
CA THR A 176 -12.28 -13.70 -11.39
C THR A 176 -11.60 -13.21 -10.12
N VAL A 177 -11.84 -11.95 -9.77
CA VAL A 177 -11.45 -11.37 -8.48
C VAL A 177 -12.69 -11.28 -7.60
N ARG A 178 -12.65 -11.80 -6.38
CA ARG A 178 -13.71 -11.60 -5.38
C ARG A 178 -13.29 -10.59 -4.32
N HIS A 179 -14.17 -9.63 -4.07
CA HIS A 179 -14.06 -8.65 -2.99
C HIS A 179 -15.34 -8.71 -2.16
N SER A 180 -15.21 -9.01 -0.86
CA SER A 180 -16.34 -9.21 0.06
C SER A 180 -17.40 -10.18 -0.49
N GLY A 181 -16.96 -11.25 -1.17
CA GLY A 181 -17.82 -12.26 -1.80
C GLY A 181 -18.35 -11.90 -3.19
N THR A 182 -18.30 -10.63 -3.59
CA THR A 182 -18.76 -10.18 -4.91
C THR A 182 -17.70 -10.47 -5.98
N PRO A 183 -18.03 -11.17 -7.08
CA PRO A 183 -17.11 -11.46 -8.16
C PRO A 183 -17.00 -10.29 -9.15
N TYR A 184 -15.79 -10.06 -9.66
CA TYR A 184 -15.46 -9.06 -10.66
C TYR A 184 -14.56 -9.69 -11.74
N PRO A 185 -14.86 -9.47 -13.03
CA PRO A 185 -13.96 -9.91 -14.09
C PRO A 185 -12.66 -9.10 -14.05
N ALA A 186 -11.53 -9.78 -14.12
CA ALA A 186 -10.20 -9.20 -14.05
C ALA A 186 -9.38 -9.63 -15.27
N ARG A 187 -8.81 -8.66 -16.00
CA ARG A 187 -7.91 -8.92 -17.12
C ARG A 187 -6.47 -8.76 -16.67
N VAL A 188 -5.60 -9.73 -16.96
CA VAL A 188 -4.16 -9.59 -16.74
C VAL A 188 -3.60 -8.58 -17.73
N VAL A 189 -3.00 -7.50 -17.23
CA VAL A 189 -2.41 -6.41 -18.04
C VAL A 189 -0.89 -6.36 -17.98
N LEU A 190 -0.29 -7.00 -16.96
CA LEU A 190 1.15 -7.18 -16.85
C LEU A 190 1.43 -8.54 -16.23
N LEU A 191 2.43 -9.25 -16.75
CA LEU A 191 2.97 -10.48 -16.19
C LEU A 191 4.51 -10.43 -16.26
N ALA A 192 5.18 -10.50 -15.11
CA ALA A 192 6.62 -10.30 -14.99
C ALA A 192 7.27 -11.32 -14.04
N PRO A 193 8.08 -12.27 -14.56
CA PRO A 193 8.24 -12.58 -15.99
C PRO A 193 6.97 -13.20 -16.59
N PRO A 194 6.81 -13.22 -17.93
CA PRO A 194 5.62 -13.77 -18.57
C PRO A 194 5.52 -15.31 -18.46
N GLU A 195 6.66 -15.98 -18.29
CA GLU A 195 6.73 -17.44 -18.25
C GLU A 195 7.71 -17.89 -17.16
N ARG A 196 7.44 -19.09 -16.64
CA ARG A 196 8.38 -19.81 -15.77
C ARG A 196 9.38 -20.57 -16.65
N PRO A 197 10.69 -20.35 -16.51
CA PRO A 197 11.70 -21.10 -17.26
C PRO A 197 11.55 -22.61 -17.03
N PRO A 198 11.69 -23.44 -18.07
CA PRO A 198 11.67 -24.89 -17.94
C PRO A 198 12.66 -25.37 -16.88
N GLY A 199 12.22 -26.26 -15.98
CA GLY A 199 13.06 -26.82 -14.92
C GLY A 199 13.29 -25.90 -13.70
N SER A 200 12.85 -24.64 -13.71
CA SER A 200 12.91 -23.80 -12.51
C SER A 200 11.98 -24.34 -11.43
N ALA A 201 12.42 -24.40 -10.18
CA ALA A 201 11.60 -24.85 -9.04
C ALA A 201 10.58 -23.80 -8.58
N VAL A 202 10.84 -22.52 -8.86
CA VAL A 202 9.97 -21.39 -8.51
C VAL A 202 9.81 -20.45 -9.70
N HIS A 203 8.77 -19.63 -9.68
CA HIS A 203 8.66 -18.54 -10.64
C HIS A 203 9.79 -17.54 -10.39
N PRO A 204 10.50 -17.04 -11.42
CA PRO A 204 11.59 -16.09 -11.20
C PRO A 204 11.09 -14.75 -10.65
N PRO A 205 11.95 -13.97 -9.97
CA PRO A 205 11.64 -12.60 -9.61
C PRO A 205 11.29 -11.74 -10.84
N PRO A 206 10.41 -10.73 -10.72
CA PRO A 206 9.74 -10.33 -9.48
C PRO A 206 8.47 -11.14 -9.17
N ASP A 207 8.03 -12.02 -10.09
CA ASP A 207 6.81 -12.81 -9.97
C ASP A 207 5.59 -11.94 -9.66
N LEU A 208 5.38 -10.97 -10.55
CA LEU A 208 4.36 -9.94 -10.45
C LEU A 208 3.33 -10.10 -11.56
N ALA A 209 2.05 -10.10 -11.20
CA ALA A 209 0.94 -9.84 -12.08
C ALA A 209 0.24 -8.52 -11.71
N VAL A 210 -0.14 -7.76 -12.73
CA VAL A 210 -1.07 -6.63 -12.57
C VAL A 210 -2.33 -6.93 -13.35
N LEU A 211 -3.47 -6.70 -12.71
CA LEU A 211 -4.79 -6.94 -13.29
C LEU A 211 -5.59 -5.63 -13.33
N ALA A 212 -6.37 -5.48 -14.41
CA ALA A 212 -7.37 -4.43 -14.54
C ALA A 212 -8.76 -4.98 -14.19
N VAL A 213 -9.39 -4.36 -13.19
CA VAL A 213 -10.67 -4.73 -12.59
C VAL A 213 -11.54 -3.46 -12.45
N PRO A 214 -12.14 -2.95 -13.54
CA PRO A 214 -12.83 -1.66 -13.52
C PRO A 214 -13.93 -1.56 -12.45
N GLY A 215 -14.61 -2.67 -12.13
CA GLY A 215 -15.64 -2.71 -11.09
C GLY A 215 -15.15 -2.48 -9.65
N LEU A 216 -13.83 -2.43 -9.42
CA LEU A 216 -13.22 -2.12 -8.13
C LEU A 216 -12.74 -0.67 -8.02
N ALA A 217 -13.04 0.23 -8.97
CA ALA A 217 -12.51 1.60 -8.96
C ALA A 217 -12.70 2.34 -7.62
N ASP A 218 -13.86 2.15 -6.97
CA ASP A 218 -14.24 2.78 -5.70
C ASP A 218 -14.04 1.87 -4.47
N ALA A 219 -13.51 0.66 -4.66
CA ALA A 219 -13.29 -0.28 -3.57
C ALA A 219 -12.11 0.16 -2.67
N PRO A 220 -12.05 -0.28 -1.39
CA PRO A 220 -10.90 -0.04 -0.53
C PRO A 220 -9.59 -0.42 -1.19
N ALA A 221 -8.57 0.42 -1.02
CA ALA A 221 -7.28 0.28 -1.68
C ALA A 221 -6.15 0.53 -0.70
N VAL A 222 -5.08 -0.26 -0.79
CA VAL A 222 -3.87 -0.06 0.00
C VAL A 222 -2.88 0.84 -0.72
N ARG A 223 -2.04 1.50 0.07
CA ARG A 223 -0.93 2.32 -0.43
C ARG A 223 0.35 1.51 -0.42
N LEU A 224 1.18 1.67 -1.44
CA LEU A 224 2.55 1.20 -1.40
C LEU A 224 3.38 2.11 -0.49
N ALA A 225 4.34 1.54 0.23
CA ALA A 225 5.42 2.33 0.80
C ALA A 225 6.36 2.82 -0.32
N GLU A 226 7.23 3.77 0.01
CA GLU A 226 8.13 4.42 -0.95
C GLU A 226 9.46 3.68 -1.13
N ARG A 227 9.76 2.73 -0.24
CA ARG A 227 11.02 1.98 -0.20
C ARG A 227 10.80 0.64 0.49
N ASP A 228 11.78 -0.25 0.33
CA ASP A 228 11.83 -1.52 1.05
C ASP A 228 11.81 -1.33 2.57
N ILE A 229 11.20 -2.29 3.25
CA ILE A 229 11.17 -2.35 4.71
C ILE A 229 12.56 -2.66 5.28
N ALA A 230 12.87 -2.09 6.44
CA ALA A 230 14.12 -2.40 7.13
C ALA A 230 14.12 -3.84 7.65
N TYR A 231 15.29 -4.49 7.62
CA TYR A 231 15.45 -5.83 8.17
C TYR A 231 15.25 -5.82 9.70
N GLY A 232 14.83 -6.96 10.24
CA GLY A 232 14.39 -7.10 11.63
C GLY A 232 13.04 -6.47 11.92
N THR A 233 12.35 -5.89 10.93
CA THR A 233 11.03 -5.28 11.12
C THR A 233 9.93 -6.32 10.94
N ASP A 234 8.93 -6.25 11.82
CA ASP A 234 7.72 -7.05 11.68
C ASP A 234 6.77 -6.46 10.65
N VAL A 235 6.19 -7.34 9.85
CA VAL A 235 5.14 -7.02 8.88
C VAL A 235 3.92 -7.90 9.11
N LEU A 236 2.74 -7.36 8.82
CA LEU A 236 1.50 -8.14 8.77
C LEU A 236 1.26 -8.58 7.33
N VAL A 237 1.26 -9.89 7.11
CA VAL A 237 0.77 -10.48 5.87
C VAL A 237 -0.72 -10.68 5.97
N HIS A 238 -1.46 -10.29 4.92
CA HIS A 238 -2.90 -10.50 4.87
C HIS A 238 -3.36 -10.82 3.44
N GLY A 239 -4.23 -11.84 3.33
CA GLY A 239 -4.80 -12.29 2.07
C GLY A 239 -5.82 -13.40 2.30
N TYR A 240 -5.94 -14.32 1.35
CA TYR A 240 -6.80 -15.50 1.42
C TYR A 240 -5.96 -16.78 1.42
N ALA A 241 -6.39 -17.78 2.18
CA ALA A 241 -5.69 -19.06 2.24
C ALA A 241 -6.66 -20.22 2.34
N VAL A 242 -6.17 -21.39 1.94
CA VAL A 242 -6.84 -22.67 2.19
C VAL A 242 -6.57 -23.09 3.63
N ASN A 243 -7.62 -23.24 4.42
CA ASN A 243 -7.51 -23.83 5.75
C ASN A 243 -7.01 -25.27 5.66
N ALA A 244 -5.96 -25.61 6.41
CA ALA A 244 -5.34 -26.93 6.33
C ALA A 244 -6.27 -28.07 6.80
N VAL A 245 -7.21 -27.77 7.68
CA VAL A 245 -8.15 -28.73 8.28
C VAL A 245 -9.44 -28.80 7.48
N THR A 246 -10.14 -27.69 7.31
CA THR A 246 -11.47 -27.66 6.67
C THR A 246 -11.40 -27.67 5.15
N ARG A 247 -10.23 -27.34 4.57
CA ARG A 247 -10.03 -27.11 3.13
C ARG A 247 -10.83 -25.94 2.54
N GLU A 248 -11.54 -25.20 3.38
CA GLU A 248 -12.24 -23.99 2.97
C GLU A 248 -11.26 -22.86 2.71
N VAL A 249 -11.65 -21.93 1.84
CA VAL A 249 -10.87 -20.72 1.56
C VAL A 249 -11.44 -19.56 2.36
N GLY A 250 -10.58 -18.86 3.10
CA GLY A 250 -10.98 -17.71 3.90
C GLY A 250 -9.86 -16.68 4.05
N PRO A 251 -10.18 -15.50 4.60
CA PRO A 251 -9.18 -14.50 4.92
C PRO A 251 -8.20 -15.04 5.97
N GLU A 252 -6.92 -14.76 5.79
CA GLU A 252 -5.84 -15.28 6.64
C GLU A 252 -4.81 -14.18 6.90
N SER A 253 -4.26 -14.18 8.11
CA SER A 253 -3.25 -13.20 8.54
C SER A 253 -2.12 -13.86 9.30
N THR A 254 -0.89 -13.47 8.99
CA THR A 254 0.28 -13.88 9.76
C THR A 254 1.24 -12.73 9.94
N ARG A 255 1.98 -12.72 11.05
CA ARG A 255 3.11 -11.80 11.24
C ARG A 255 4.39 -12.48 10.83
N LEU A 256 5.23 -11.77 10.09
CA LEU A 256 6.57 -12.19 9.71
C LEU A 256 7.58 -11.16 10.20
N THR A 257 8.76 -11.59 10.62
CA THR A 257 9.92 -10.71 10.81
C THR A 257 10.79 -10.80 9.56
N VAL A 258 11.09 -9.66 8.93
CA VAL A 258 11.87 -9.63 7.68
C VAL A 258 13.36 -9.80 8.00
N ALA A 259 13.94 -10.95 7.69
CA ALA A 259 15.34 -11.25 7.99
C ALA A 259 16.33 -10.59 7.01
N GLY A 260 15.94 -10.42 5.75
CA GLY A 260 16.78 -9.82 4.71
C GLY A 260 16.71 -10.54 3.36
N PRO A 261 17.56 -10.20 2.39
CA PRO A 261 17.54 -10.79 1.05
C PRO A 261 17.92 -12.27 1.09
N SER A 262 17.24 -13.09 0.28
CA SER A 262 17.44 -14.53 0.16
C SER A 262 16.96 -15.00 -1.21
N GLY A 263 17.90 -15.23 -2.14
CA GLY A 263 17.73 -15.94 -3.42
C GLY A 263 16.61 -15.44 -4.33
N ILE A 264 15.37 -15.65 -3.93
CA ILE A 264 14.14 -15.43 -4.68
C ILE A 264 13.28 -14.27 -4.12
N GLY A 265 13.79 -13.53 -3.13
CA GLY A 265 13.14 -12.35 -2.55
C GLY A 265 13.69 -11.99 -1.16
N LEU A 266 12.88 -11.34 -0.32
CA LEU A 266 13.16 -11.11 1.09
C LEU A 266 12.69 -12.31 1.93
N ARG A 267 13.54 -12.85 2.79
CA ARG A 267 13.18 -13.89 3.75
C ARG A 267 12.33 -13.28 4.86
N GLY A 268 11.11 -13.79 5.00
CA GLY A 268 10.28 -13.63 6.19
C GLY A 268 10.46 -14.83 7.10
N GLU A 269 10.78 -14.56 8.35
CA GLU A 269 10.85 -15.57 9.41
C GLU A 269 9.63 -15.49 10.30
N GLN A 270 9.39 -16.58 11.04
CA GLN A 270 8.25 -16.72 11.94
C GLN A 270 6.93 -16.70 11.18
N GLY A 271 5.83 -17.01 11.85
CA GLY A 271 4.51 -17.03 11.24
C GLY A 271 4.26 -18.18 10.26
N TRP A 272 3.00 -18.37 9.89
CA TRP A 272 2.53 -19.48 9.07
C TRP A 272 2.04 -18.95 7.73
N ILE A 273 2.64 -19.41 6.62
CA ILE A 273 2.29 -19.02 5.24
C ILE A 273 1.60 -20.20 4.51
N PRO A 274 0.31 -20.43 4.77
CA PRO A 274 -0.43 -21.54 4.16
C PRO A 274 -0.61 -21.35 2.65
N ARG A 275 -1.01 -22.45 1.99
CA ARG A 275 -1.38 -22.45 0.56
C ARG A 275 -2.45 -21.39 0.30
N GLY A 276 -2.23 -20.57 -0.72
CA GLY A 276 -3.15 -19.51 -1.13
C GLY A 276 -2.66 -18.10 -0.82
N LEU A 277 -1.74 -17.95 0.14
CA LEU A 277 -1.22 -16.62 0.47
C LEU A 277 -0.28 -16.04 -0.61
N SER A 278 0.11 -16.79 -1.64
CA SER A 278 0.80 -16.21 -2.80
C SER A 278 0.00 -15.04 -3.39
N GLY A 279 0.66 -13.90 -3.57
CA GLY A 279 0.04 -12.64 -4.00
C GLY A 279 -0.53 -11.78 -2.87
N SER A 280 -0.50 -12.23 -1.62
CA SER A 280 -0.95 -11.45 -0.46
C SER A 280 -0.05 -10.25 -0.20
N MET A 281 -0.60 -9.17 0.31
CA MET A 281 0.18 -8.00 0.75
C MET A 281 0.90 -8.28 2.07
N ALA A 282 2.13 -7.78 2.19
CA ALA A 282 2.79 -7.58 3.47
C ALA A 282 2.75 -6.07 3.80
N VAL A 283 2.21 -5.69 4.96
CA VAL A 283 2.03 -4.29 5.36
C VAL A 283 2.82 -3.92 6.61
N ASP A 284 3.27 -2.67 6.66
CA ASP A 284 3.93 -2.08 7.83
C ASP A 284 2.92 -1.64 8.91
N GLY A 285 3.43 -1.12 10.04
CA GLY A 285 2.60 -0.58 11.12
C GLY A 285 1.73 0.63 10.73
N ASN A 286 1.98 1.24 9.55
CA ASN A 286 1.18 2.33 9.00
C ASN A 286 0.13 1.84 8.00
N GLY A 287 0.04 0.53 7.73
CA GLY A 287 -0.87 -0.05 6.76
C GLY A 287 -0.42 0.13 5.30
N ARG A 288 0.86 0.43 5.07
CA ARG A 288 1.44 0.54 3.73
C ARG A 288 2.00 -0.80 3.31
N VAL A 289 1.75 -1.21 2.07
CA VAL A 289 2.34 -2.42 1.49
C VAL A 289 3.84 -2.22 1.34
N VAL A 290 4.62 -3.13 1.89
CA VAL A 290 6.09 -3.15 1.85
C VAL A 290 6.65 -4.35 1.10
N GLY A 291 5.79 -5.24 0.62
CA GLY A 291 6.13 -6.37 -0.22
C GLY A 291 4.90 -7.23 -0.52
N MET A 292 5.12 -8.29 -1.28
CA MET A 292 4.08 -9.25 -1.64
C MET A 292 4.55 -10.67 -1.35
N VAL A 293 3.71 -11.50 -0.72
CA VAL A 293 4.04 -12.89 -0.46
C VAL A 293 4.20 -13.65 -1.76
N LYS A 294 5.37 -14.24 -1.95
CA LYS A 294 5.73 -15.00 -3.14
C LYS A 294 5.61 -16.51 -2.92
N ALA A 295 6.15 -16.99 -1.81
CA ALA A 295 6.25 -18.42 -1.55
C ALA A 295 6.37 -18.70 -0.05
N THR A 296 5.97 -19.89 0.36
CA THR A 296 6.25 -20.43 1.69
C THR A 296 7.63 -21.10 1.74
N ALA A 297 8.28 -21.12 2.91
CA ALA A 297 9.61 -21.73 3.07
C ALA A 297 9.63 -23.24 2.81
N ASP A 298 8.58 -23.93 3.25
CA ASP A 298 8.39 -25.37 3.11
C ASP A 298 6.89 -25.67 3.02
N HIS A 299 6.46 -26.39 1.99
CA HIS A 299 5.04 -26.73 1.82
C HIS A 299 4.53 -27.72 2.87
N ARG A 300 5.42 -28.47 3.55
CA ARG A 300 5.06 -29.41 4.63
C ARG A 300 5.03 -28.74 5.99
N ASN A 301 5.92 -27.77 6.21
CA ASN A 301 5.98 -26.93 7.40
C ASN A 301 6.08 -25.46 6.98
N PRO A 302 4.96 -24.80 6.63
CA PRO A 302 4.93 -23.46 6.05
C PRO A 302 5.26 -22.33 7.03
N VAL A 303 6.28 -22.52 7.87
CA VAL A 303 6.80 -21.48 8.75
C VAL A 303 7.71 -20.54 7.97
N GLY A 304 7.35 -19.27 7.94
CA GLY A 304 8.04 -18.25 7.15
C GLY A 304 7.92 -18.44 5.64
N GLY A 305 8.66 -17.63 4.88
CA GLY A 305 8.68 -17.70 3.42
C GLY A 305 9.39 -16.53 2.77
N TRP A 306 8.99 -16.19 1.56
CA TRP A 306 9.61 -15.14 0.76
C TRP A 306 8.60 -14.07 0.35
N LEU A 307 9.04 -12.82 0.45
CA LEU A 307 8.33 -11.65 -0.06
C LEU A 307 9.06 -11.10 -1.29
N THR A 308 8.34 -10.71 -2.33
CA THR A 308 8.89 -9.83 -3.37
C THR A 308 9.03 -8.42 -2.77
N PRO A 309 10.25 -7.82 -2.78
CA PRO A 309 10.50 -6.49 -2.23
C PRO A 309 9.83 -5.39 -3.07
N LEU A 310 9.54 -4.24 -2.46
CA LEU A 310 9.00 -3.10 -3.19
C LEU A 310 9.95 -2.56 -4.26
N SER A 311 11.26 -2.60 -4.03
CA SER A 311 12.26 -2.18 -5.02
C SER A 311 12.16 -2.95 -6.34
N GLU A 312 11.65 -4.18 -6.32
CA GLU A 312 11.36 -4.98 -7.50
C GLU A 312 9.97 -4.70 -8.08
N LEU A 313 9.00 -4.34 -7.24
CA LEU A 313 7.62 -4.04 -7.66
C LEU A 313 7.48 -2.65 -8.28
N LEU A 314 8.05 -1.63 -7.64
CA LEU A 314 7.86 -0.21 -7.98
C LEU A 314 8.21 0.13 -9.45
N PRO A 315 9.32 -0.36 -10.03
CA PRO A 315 9.64 -0.07 -11.44
C PRO A 315 8.56 -0.56 -12.42
N LEU A 316 7.91 -1.67 -12.09
CA LEU A 316 6.91 -2.32 -12.95
C LEU A 316 5.49 -1.82 -12.67
N LEU A 317 5.23 -1.40 -11.44
CA LEU A 317 3.96 -0.76 -11.11
C LEU A 317 3.88 0.65 -11.70
N GLY A 318 4.97 1.19 -12.24
CA GLY A 318 5.12 2.62 -12.44
C GLY A 318 5.29 3.29 -11.08
N GLY A 319 5.81 4.52 -11.07
CA GLY A 319 5.77 5.34 -9.85
C GLY A 319 4.36 5.29 -9.24
N PRO A 320 4.22 5.39 -7.90
CA PRO A 320 2.90 5.34 -7.27
C PRO A 320 1.95 6.18 -8.11
N PRO A 321 0.78 5.66 -8.55
CA PRO A 321 -0.16 6.48 -9.30
C PRO A 321 -0.26 7.76 -8.51
N SER A 322 0.16 8.89 -9.10
CA SER A 322 0.35 10.15 -8.38
C SER A 322 -0.84 10.26 -7.46
N ALA A 323 -0.62 10.08 -6.15
CA ALA A 323 -1.74 9.95 -5.23
C ALA A 323 -2.61 11.16 -5.56
N PRO A 324 -3.91 10.97 -5.90
CA PRO A 324 -4.72 12.07 -6.41
C PRO A 324 -4.44 13.25 -5.50
N GLU A 325 -3.90 14.33 -6.09
CA GLU A 325 -3.32 15.43 -5.31
C GLU A 325 -4.31 15.71 -4.18
N PRO A 326 -3.84 15.67 -2.91
CA PRO A 326 -4.75 15.62 -1.78
C PRO A 326 -5.76 16.74 -1.92
N GLN A 327 -7.01 16.40 -2.27
CA GLN A 327 -7.99 17.42 -2.59
C GLN A 327 -8.11 18.35 -1.39
N VAL A 328 -8.00 19.65 -1.66
CA VAL A 328 -8.22 20.66 -0.64
C VAL A 328 -9.70 20.58 -0.26
N THR A 329 -9.96 20.22 0.99
CA THR A 329 -11.32 20.13 1.54
C THR A 329 -11.39 20.93 2.82
N ALA A 330 -12.59 21.39 3.18
CA ALA A 330 -12.79 22.08 4.45
C ALA A 330 -12.35 21.22 5.65
N LEU A 331 -12.50 19.90 5.54
CA LEU A 331 -12.09 18.94 6.56
C LEU A 331 -10.57 18.87 6.71
N SER A 332 -9.83 18.82 5.59
CA SER A 332 -8.36 18.76 5.63
C SER A 332 -7.76 20.07 6.14
N CYS A 333 -8.30 21.22 5.73
CA CYS A 333 -7.90 22.53 6.26
C CYS A 333 -8.20 22.66 7.77
N ALA A 334 -9.42 22.34 8.19
CA ALA A 334 -9.81 22.45 9.60
C ALA A 334 -9.00 21.56 10.53
N ARG A 335 -8.60 20.37 10.06
CA ARG A 335 -7.71 19.49 10.82
C ARG A 335 -6.36 20.13 11.10
N LEU A 336 -5.73 20.74 10.07
CA LEU A 336 -4.44 21.41 10.21
C LEU A 336 -4.55 22.67 11.09
N LEU A 337 -5.63 23.45 10.92
CA LEU A 337 -5.89 24.62 11.77
C LEU A 337 -6.10 24.22 13.24
N ALA A 338 -6.80 23.11 13.49
CA ALA A 338 -7.06 22.64 14.85
C ALA A 338 -5.80 22.11 15.59
N GLU A 339 -4.67 21.91 14.89
CA GLU A 339 -3.38 21.61 15.54
C GLU A 339 -2.72 22.85 16.14
N VAL A 340 -3.22 24.06 15.85
CA VAL A 340 -2.71 25.32 16.40
C VAL A 340 -3.48 25.65 17.68
N ALA A 341 -2.85 25.47 18.84
CA ALA A 341 -3.51 25.59 20.16
C ALA A 341 -4.22 26.94 20.37
N LEU A 342 -3.69 28.05 19.85
CA LEU A 342 -4.34 29.37 19.94
C LEU A 342 -5.71 29.40 19.25
N LEU A 343 -5.91 28.62 18.19
CA LEU A 343 -7.20 28.53 17.49
C LEU A 343 -8.25 27.73 18.27
N GLU A 344 -7.92 27.15 19.43
CA GLU A 344 -8.90 26.62 20.38
C GLU A 344 -9.65 27.73 21.13
N ASP A 345 -9.10 28.95 21.19
CA ASP A 345 -9.77 30.11 21.78
C ASP A 345 -10.86 30.67 20.83
N PRO A 346 -12.13 30.78 21.28
CA PRO A 346 -13.19 31.42 20.52
C PRO A 346 -12.88 32.82 19.99
N ALA A 347 -12.19 33.65 20.77
CA ALA A 347 -11.87 35.04 20.39
C ALA A 347 -10.90 35.04 19.20
N VAL A 348 -9.83 34.25 19.26
CA VAL A 348 -8.85 34.13 18.18
C VAL A 348 -9.49 33.60 16.90
N ARG A 349 -10.46 32.68 16.97
CA ARG A 349 -11.20 32.23 15.78
C ARG A 349 -12.08 33.32 15.16
N LEU A 350 -12.66 34.21 15.97
CA LEU A 350 -13.44 35.35 15.46
C LEU A 350 -12.50 36.38 14.83
N GLU A 351 -11.34 36.64 15.45
CA GLU A 351 -10.28 37.47 14.87
C GLU A 351 -9.76 36.89 13.55
N LEU A 352 -9.66 35.56 13.42
CA LEU A 352 -9.31 34.92 12.14
C LEU A 352 -10.34 35.22 11.05
N VAL A 353 -11.64 35.12 11.34
CA VAL A 353 -12.71 35.47 10.38
C VAL A 353 -12.61 36.95 9.99
N GLN A 354 -12.34 37.83 10.95
CA GLN A 354 -12.15 39.25 10.70
C GLN A 354 -10.92 39.50 9.80
N SER A 355 -9.78 38.90 10.11
CA SER A 355 -8.54 39.03 9.34
C SER A 355 -8.70 38.53 7.89
N VAL A 356 -9.46 37.45 7.68
CA VAL A 356 -9.81 36.98 6.33
C VAL A 356 -10.67 38.03 5.59
N ASN A 357 -11.69 38.57 6.25
CA ASN A 357 -12.59 39.57 5.65
C ASN A 357 -11.90 40.91 5.36
N GLU A 358 -10.92 41.31 6.16
CA GLU A 358 -10.11 42.51 5.91
C GLU A 358 -9.28 42.35 4.63
N GLN A 359 -8.68 41.18 4.40
CA GLN A 359 -7.92 40.88 3.19
C GLN A 359 -8.81 40.71 1.94
N LEU A 360 -10.03 40.20 2.10
CA LEU A 360 -10.99 40.07 0.99
C LEU A 360 -11.64 41.40 0.59
N GLY A 361 -11.72 42.36 1.51
CA GLY A 361 -12.41 43.63 1.29
C GLY A 361 -13.91 43.58 1.56
N PRO A 362 -14.62 44.73 1.44
CA PRO A 362 -16.00 44.87 1.88
C PRO A 362 -17.02 44.05 1.07
N ASP A 363 -16.78 43.87 -0.23
CA ASP A 363 -17.74 43.24 -1.16
C ASP A 363 -17.58 41.72 -1.27
N ALA A 364 -16.51 41.16 -0.69
CA ALA A 364 -16.13 39.75 -0.82
C ALA A 364 -16.02 39.06 0.55
N ARG A 365 -16.77 39.52 1.56
CA ARG A 365 -16.70 38.96 2.91
C ARG A 365 -17.30 37.55 2.99
N ILE A 366 -16.61 36.66 3.69
CA ILE A 366 -17.17 35.38 4.11
C ILE A 366 -18.08 35.57 5.33
N LYS A 367 -19.16 34.77 5.38
CA LYS A 367 -20.08 34.68 6.51
C LYS A 367 -20.01 33.27 7.09
N VAL A 368 -19.62 33.18 8.35
CA VAL A 368 -19.46 31.89 9.05
C VAL A 368 -20.29 31.93 10.32
N PRO A 369 -21.31 31.06 10.47
CA PRO A 369 -22.01 30.92 11.73
C PRO A 369 -21.04 30.49 12.84
N TYR A 370 -21.10 31.18 13.97
CA TYR A 370 -20.29 30.81 15.12
C TYR A 370 -20.68 29.42 15.64
N HIS A 371 -19.67 28.62 15.95
CA HIS A 371 -19.82 27.35 16.66
C HIS A 371 -18.91 27.31 17.89
N GLY A 372 -19.48 26.90 19.03
CA GLY A 372 -18.72 26.77 20.28
C GLY A 372 -17.60 25.73 20.21
N HIS A 373 -17.77 24.69 19.38
CA HIS A 373 -16.75 23.67 19.16
C HIS A 373 -15.72 24.15 18.13
N ALA A 374 -14.47 24.31 18.55
CA ALA A 374 -13.39 24.90 17.74
C ALA A 374 -13.26 24.26 16.35
N TYR A 375 -13.18 22.93 16.30
CA TYR A 375 -13.05 22.18 15.04
C TYR A 375 -14.21 22.44 14.06
N LEU A 376 -15.46 22.51 14.54
CA LEU A 376 -16.62 22.75 13.67
C LEU A 376 -16.62 24.18 13.15
N HIS A 377 -16.22 25.14 13.98
CA HIS A 377 -16.08 26.53 13.56
C HIS A 377 -14.99 26.68 12.49
N LEU A 378 -13.79 26.12 12.73
CA LEU A 378 -12.68 26.12 11.77
C LEU A 378 -13.04 25.45 10.44
N ARG A 379 -13.83 24.36 10.48
CA ARG A 379 -14.39 23.74 9.27
C ARG A 379 -15.37 24.66 8.54
N GLY A 380 -16.22 25.39 9.27
CA GLY A 380 -17.09 26.41 8.70
C GLY A 380 -16.32 27.52 7.99
N ILE A 381 -15.24 28.01 8.62
CA ILE A 381 -14.34 29.02 8.03
C ILE A 381 -13.71 28.49 6.74
N ALA A 382 -13.08 27.31 6.79
CA ALA A 382 -12.44 26.72 5.61
C ALA A 382 -13.44 26.42 4.48
N ALA A 383 -14.66 25.98 4.82
CA ALA A 383 -15.72 25.76 3.84
C ALA A 383 -16.18 27.07 3.19
N ALA A 384 -16.26 28.17 3.94
CA ALA A 384 -16.62 29.46 3.38
C ALA A 384 -15.55 29.99 2.42
N CYS A 385 -14.27 29.82 2.74
CA CYS A 385 -13.16 30.18 1.82
C CYS A 385 -13.17 29.33 0.55
N LEU A 386 -13.38 28.01 0.67
CA LEU A 386 -13.42 27.09 -0.48
C LEU A 386 -14.60 27.36 -1.43
N ASN A 387 -15.74 27.79 -0.89
CA ASN A 387 -16.94 28.11 -1.67
C ASN A 387 -17.07 29.61 -1.98
N HIS A 388 -16.03 30.40 -1.73
CA HIS A 388 -16.01 31.81 -2.07
C HIS A 388 -16.08 31.99 -3.59
N SER A 389 -16.57 33.14 -4.07
CA SER A 389 -16.59 33.42 -5.53
C SER A 389 -15.20 33.48 -6.14
N ASP A 390 -14.19 33.76 -5.31
CA ASP A 390 -12.77 33.70 -5.64
C ASP A 390 -11.98 32.95 -4.54
N PRO A 391 -11.89 31.61 -4.63
CA PRO A 391 -11.15 30.79 -3.67
C PRO A 391 -9.63 31.04 -3.73
N ALA A 392 -9.11 31.47 -4.89
CA ALA A 392 -7.69 31.74 -5.08
C ALA A 392 -7.20 32.91 -4.23
N THR A 393 -8.08 33.87 -3.91
CA THR A 393 -7.79 34.94 -2.95
C THR A 393 -8.19 34.58 -1.51
N ALA A 394 -9.30 33.86 -1.31
CA ALA A 394 -9.82 33.55 0.03
C ALA A 394 -8.98 32.52 0.82
N LEU A 395 -8.35 31.55 0.14
CA LEU A 395 -7.52 30.53 0.80
C LEU A 395 -6.16 31.11 1.27
N PRO A 396 -5.44 31.93 0.49
CA PRO A 396 -4.32 32.71 1.02
C PRO A 396 -4.71 33.62 2.17
N ALA A 397 -5.85 34.31 2.10
CA ALA A 397 -6.31 35.15 3.20
C ALA A 397 -6.48 34.36 4.51
N LEU A 398 -7.02 33.13 4.43
CA LEU A 398 -7.13 32.21 5.57
C LEU A 398 -5.77 31.82 6.14
N LEU A 399 -4.83 31.43 5.28
CA LEU A 399 -3.49 31.03 5.72
C LEU A 399 -2.72 32.22 6.33
N ASN A 400 -2.75 33.37 5.67
CA ASN A 400 -2.08 34.60 6.11
C ASN A 400 -2.66 35.11 7.42
N GLY A 401 -3.99 35.10 7.57
CA GLY A 401 -4.65 35.49 8.82
C GLY A 401 -4.26 34.56 9.97
N ALA A 402 -4.20 33.24 9.73
CA ALA A 402 -3.77 32.28 10.75
C ALA A 402 -2.30 32.48 11.13
N LEU A 403 -1.41 32.72 10.17
CA LEU A 403 0.01 33.01 10.41
C LEU A 403 0.21 34.32 11.16
N ALA A 404 -0.55 35.38 10.83
CA ALA A 404 -0.46 36.67 11.51
C ALA A 404 -0.87 36.57 12.99
N LEU A 405 -1.93 35.80 13.28
CA LEU A 405 -2.44 35.62 14.65
C LEU A 405 -1.60 34.66 15.49
N CYS A 406 -1.10 33.58 14.89
CA CYS A 406 -0.48 32.47 15.61
C CYS A 406 1.04 32.37 15.45
N GLY A 407 1.63 33.15 14.54
CA GLY A 407 3.02 33.01 14.11
C GLY A 407 3.29 31.75 13.29
N PRO A 408 4.56 31.49 12.95
CA PRO A 408 4.96 30.29 12.22
C PRO A 408 4.62 29.01 12.99
N HIS A 409 3.91 28.08 12.35
CA HIS A 409 3.56 26.78 12.93
C HIS A 409 3.69 25.67 11.89
N ARG A 410 4.15 24.48 12.31
CA ARG A 410 4.33 23.33 11.39
C ARG A 410 3.05 23.00 10.62
N ALA A 411 1.90 22.99 11.31
CA ALA A 411 0.62 22.69 10.68
C ALA A 411 0.17 23.76 9.68
N LEU A 412 0.53 25.03 9.90
CA LEU A 412 0.27 26.12 8.94
C LEU A 412 1.19 26.02 7.72
N ALA A 413 2.44 25.61 7.89
CA ALA A 413 3.33 25.30 6.76
C ALA A 413 2.82 24.09 5.94
N GLU A 414 2.22 23.09 6.61
CA GLU A 414 1.56 21.97 5.92
C GLU A 414 0.27 22.41 5.22
N LEU A 415 -0.47 23.35 5.80
CA LEU A 415 -1.62 23.96 5.15
C LEU A 415 -1.21 24.75 3.90
N GLY A 416 -0.13 25.53 3.95
CA GLY A 416 0.41 26.22 2.76
C GLY A 416 0.77 25.25 1.64
N ARG A 417 1.48 24.16 1.95
CA ARG A 417 1.75 23.09 0.98
C ARG A 417 0.49 22.45 0.41
N LEU A 418 -0.51 22.19 1.25
CA LEU A 418 -1.80 21.64 0.81
C LEU A 418 -2.53 22.59 -0.13
N LEU A 419 -2.41 23.90 0.09
CA LEU A 419 -3.06 24.94 -0.70
C LEU A 419 -2.23 25.39 -1.91
N HIS A 420 -1.00 24.88 -2.07
CA HIS A 420 -0.01 25.36 -3.05
C HIS A 420 0.28 26.88 -2.93
N ILE A 421 0.32 27.38 -1.69
CA ILE A 421 0.63 28.78 -1.38
C ILE A 421 1.99 28.80 -0.68
N ASP A 422 2.94 29.54 -1.26
CA ASP A 422 4.19 29.84 -0.58
C ASP A 422 3.94 30.98 0.42
N PRO A 423 4.10 30.75 1.75
CA PRO A 423 3.92 31.81 2.73
C PRO A 423 5.00 32.90 2.64
N GLU A 424 6.10 32.68 1.92
CA GLU A 424 7.20 33.66 1.79
C GLU A 424 7.09 34.57 0.55
N GLY A 425 6.14 34.30 -0.37
CA GLY A 425 5.89 35.10 -1.58
C GLY A 425 6.75 34.75 -2.78
#